data_AF-A0A329STW1-F1
#
_entry.id   AF-A0A329STW1-F1
#
_cell.length_a   1.000
_cell.length_b   1.000
_cell.length_c   1.000
_cell.angle_alpha   90.00
_cell.angle_beta   90.00
_cell.angle_gamma   90.00
#
_symmetry.space_group_name_H-M   'P 1'
#
loop_
_entity.id
_entity.type
_entity.pdbx_description
1 polymer ?
#
loop_
_entity_poly.entity_id
_entity_poly.type
_entity_poly.pdbx_seq_one_letter_code
_entity_poly.pdbx_strand_id
1 'polypeptide(L)'
;MIDHISDIKAFALSASVLYLKFLISTMIQGRKAFAANTRMPEDKTLVCNMGIKVDMDEKAVKAAAEDEMRWKRIIQNDLESMPLAFVVFWSAITVGVNPIITKTLLLAYTTARIGHTAVYSMVMPRARLVCWMAGSFCIVATALNSVAVALM
;
A
#
# COMPACT_ATOMS: atom_id res chain seq x y z
N MET A 1 -18.07 7.14 -17.22
CA MET A 1 -18.16 6.41 -15.92
C MET A 1 -17.68 7.24 -14.73
N ILE A 2 -16.68 8.13 -14.90
CA ILE A 2 -16.16 9.02 -13.83
C ILE A 2 -17.14 10.17 -13.48
N ASP A 3 -18.05 10.54 -14.38
CA ASP A 3 -18.92 11.71 -14.18
C ASP A 3 -20.06 11.49 -13.17
N HIS A 4 -20.50 10.25 -12.96
CA HIS A 4 -21.61 9.94 -12.04
C HIS A 4 -21.18 9.78 -10.57
N ILE A 5 -19.88 9.73 -10.29
CA ILE A 5 -19.35 9.50 -8.95
C ILE A 5 -18.76 10.83 -8.43
N SER A 6 -19.17 11.24 -7.22
CA SER A 6 -18.57 12.38 -6.54
C SER A 6 -17.14 12.06 -6.09
N ASP A 7 -16.33 13.09 -5.94
CA ASP A 7 -14.97 12.98 -5.39
C ASP A 7 -14.94 12.31 -4.00
N ILE A 8 -15.90 12.60 -3.12
CA ILE A 8 -16.05 11.94 -1.81
C ILE A 8 -16.27 10.42 -1.99
N LYS A 9 -17.15 10.02 -2.90
CA LYS A 9 -17.40 8.59 -3.17
C LYS A 9 -16.17 7.92 -3.78
N ALA A 10 -15.47 8.61 -4.68
CA ALA A 10 -14.22 8.12 -5.26
C ALA A 10 -13.14 7.95 -4.18
N PHE A 11 -13.04 8.88 -3.23
CA PHE A 11 -12.17 8.81 -2.06
C PHE A 11 -12.49 7.60 -1.18
N ALA A 12 -13.76 7.44 -0.79
CA ALA A 12 -14.17 6.30 0.03
C ALA A 12 -13.85 4.96 -0.62
N LEU A 13 -14.12 4.82 -1.92
CA LEU A 13 -13.80 3.61 -2.69
C LEU A 13 -12.30 3.35 -2.75
N SER A 14 -11.50 4.37 -3.09
CA SER A 14 -10.05 4.27 -3.22
C SER A 14 -9.38 3.94 -1.87
N ALA A 15 -9.80 4.60 -0.80
CA ALA A 15 -9.32 4.33 0.56
C ALA A 15 -9.66 2.90 1.00
N SER A 16 -10.89 2.43 0.72
CA SER A 16 -11.31 1.06 1.03
C SER A 16 -10.50 0.01 0.27
N VAL A 17 -10.27 0.24 -1.03
CA VAL A 17 -9.45 -0.65 -1.87
C VAL A 17 -8.01 -0.71 -1.37
N LEU A 18 -7.40 0.45 -1.07
CA LEU A 18 -6.03 0.51 -0.57
C LEU A 18 -5.89 -0.08 0.83
N TYR A 19 -6.90 0.08 1.68
CA TYR A 19 -6.96 -0.57 2.98
C TYR A 19 -7.07 -2.09 2.87
N LEU A 20 -7.97 -2.60 2.01
CA LEU A 20 -8.08 -4.03 1.76
C LEU A 20 -6.75 -4.61 1.23
N LYS A 21 -6.11 -3.89 0.32
CA LYS A 21 -4.79 -4.24 -0.20
C LYS A 21 -3.73 -4.26 0.90
N PHE A 22 -3.76 -3.31 1.84
CA PHE A 22 -2.87 -3.29 3.01
C PHE A 22 -3.11 -4.50 3.92
N LEU A 23 -4.38 -4.84 4.20
CA LEU A 23 -4.74 -6.05 4.95
C LEU A 23 -4.23 -7.32 4.25
N ILE A 24 -4.41 -7.44 2.94
CA ILE A 24 -3.87 -8.58 2.17
C ILE A 24 -2.36 -8.66 2.30
N SER A 25 -1.66 -7.52 2.20
CA SER A 25 -0.19 -7.47 2.28
C SER A 25 0.32 -7.87 3.66
N THR A 26 -0.34 -7.44 4.74
CA THR A 26 0.00 -7.82 6.12
C THR A 26 -0.27 -9.29 6.40
N MET A 27 -1.37 -9.85 5.87
CA MET A 27 -1.64 -11.30 5.95
C MET A 27 -0.57 -12.12 5.23
N ILE A 28 -0.12 -11.69 4.04
CA ILE A 28 0.95 -12.37 3.30
C ILE A 28 2.26 -12.28 4.08
N GLN A 29 2.65 -11.10 4.57
CA GLN A 29 3.83 -10.93 5.42
C GLN A 29 3.77 -11.83 6.66
N GLY A 30 2.60 -11.95 7.29
CA GLY A 30 2.42 -12.82 8.44
C GLY A 30 2.73 -14.27 8.13
N ARG A 31 2.25 -14.80 6.99
CA ARG A 31 2.56 -16.15 6.50
C ARG A 31 4.05 -16.31 6.19
N LYS A 32 4.68 -15.30 5.57
CA LYS A 32 6.12 -15.31 5.26
C LYS A 32 6.97 -15.29 6.53
N ALA A 33 6.56 -14.59 7.58
CA ALA A 33 7.25 -14.58 8.87
C ALA A 33 7.22 -15.96 9.57
N PHE A 34 6.14 -16.72 9.42
CA PHE A 34 6.09 -18.11 9.89
C PHE A 34 7.06 -19.01 9.12
N ALA A 35 7.12 -18.88 7.79
CA ALA A 35 8.07 -19.63 6.97
C ALA A 35 9.54 -19.23 7.23
N ALA A 36 9.79 -17.96 7.54
CA ALA A 36 11.11 -17.44 7.87
C ALA A 36 11.56 -17.73 9.31
N ASN A 37 10.69 -18.32 10.14
CA ASN A 37 10.94 -18.58 11.56
C ASN A 37 11.36 -17.33 12.37
N THR A 38 10.94 -16.13 11.94
CA THR A 38 11.30 -14.82 12.53
C THR A 38 10.30 -14.33 13.56
N ARG A 39 9.21 -15.06 13.79
CA ARG A 39 8.20 -14.76 14.79
C ARG A 39 8.74 -14.87 16.21
N MET A 40 8.05 -14.21 17.14
CA MET A 40 8.36 -14.31 18.57
C MET A 40 8.12 -15.76 19.06
N PRO A 41 8.85 -16.23 20.08
CA PRO A 41 8.77 -17.62 20.54
C PRO A 41 7.37 -18.06 21.03
N GLU A 42 6.59 -17.15 21.60
CA GLU A 42 5.21 -17.37 22.02
C GLU A 42 4.28 -17.68 20.84
N ASP A 43 4.43 -16.96 19.72
CA ASP A 43 3.66 -17.19 18.49
C ASP A 43 3.99 -18.56 17.88
N LYS A 44 5.26 -18.98 17.96
CA LYS A 44 5.71 -20.30 17.48
C LYS A 44 5.06 -21.42 18.30
N THR A 45 5.02 -21.26 19.61
CA THR A 45 4.43 -22.25 20.52
C THR A 45 2.94 -22.45 20.22
N LEU A 46 2.22 -21.36 19.98
CA LEU A 46 0.81 -21.41 19.58
C LEU A 46 0.60 -22.17 18.25
N VAL A 47 1.45 -21.92 17.25
CA VAL A 47 1.36 -22.57 15.93
C VAL A 47 1.73 -24.06 15.98
N CYS A 48 2.77 -24.42 16.74
CA CYS A 48 3.13 -25.83 16.98
C CYS A 48 1.99 -26.58 17.71
N ASN A 49 1.35 -25.94 18.69
CA ASN A 49 0.18 -26.49 19.39
C ASN A 49 -1.04 -26.68 18.47
N MET A 50 -1.13 -25.91 17.38
CA MET A 50 -2.13 -26.11 16.31
C MET A 50 -1.73 -27.20 15.29
N GLY A 51 -0.63 -27.94 15.52
CA GLY A 51 -0.20 -29.05 14.67
C GLY A 51 0.56 -28.65 13.41
N ILE A 52 0.94 -27.39 13.26
CA ILE A 52 1.71 -26.90 12.10
C ILE A 52 3.19 -27.11 12.37
N LYS A 53 3.84 -27.96 11.56
CA LYS A 53 5.31 -28.17 11.62
C LYS A 53 6.02 -27.02 10.91
N VAL A 54 6.97 -26.40 11.62
CA VAL A 54 7.88 -25.40 11.03
C VAL A 54 9.09 -26.14 10.47
N ASP A 55 9.25 -26.13 9.15
CA ASP A 55 10.35 -26.81 8.48
C ASP A 55 11.67 -26.06 8.71
N MET A 56 12.73 -26.80 9.03
CA MET A 56 13.97 -26.27 9.63
C MET A 56 15.18 -26.31 8.68
N ASP A 57 14.98 -26.46 7.37
CA ASP A 57 16.09 -26.38 6.41
C ASP A 57 16.67 -24.95 6.38
N GLU A 58 17.95 -24.80 6.72
CA GLU A 58 18.61 -23.49 6.83
C GLU A 58 18.57 -22.67 5.53
N LYS A 59 18.64 -23.34 4.37
CA LYS A 59 18.57 -22.66 3.07
C LYS A 59 17.16 -22.14 2.79
N ALA A 60 16.15 -22.96 3.06
CA ALA A 60 14.75 -22.56 2.94
C ALA A 60 14.40 -21.40 3.88
N VAL A 61 14.89 -21.43 5.13
CA VAL A 61 14.66 -20.37 6.12
C VAL A 61 15.28 -19.04 5.68
N LYS A 62 16.52 -19.06 5.15
CA LYS A 62 17.17 -17.84 4.61
C LYS A 62 16.38 -17.23 3.45
N ALA A 63 15.96 -18.06 2.48
CA ALA A 63 15.16 -17.59 1.35
C ALA A 63 13.80 -17.02 1.81
N ALA A 64 13.17 -17.65 2.80
CA ALA A 64 11.93 -17.17 3.39
C ALA A 64 12.12 -15.84 4.14
N ALA A 65 13.25 -15.63 4.81
CA ALA A 65 13.57 -14.38 5.50
C ALA A 65 13.78 -13.21 4.52
N GLU A 66 14.43 -13.44 3.38
CA GLU A 66 14.55 -12.43 2.32
C GLU A 66 13.19 -12.04 1.75
N ASP A 67 12.31 -13.01 1.53
CA ASP A 67 10.95 -12.76 1.06
C ASP A 67 10.10 -12.04 2.13
N GLU A 68 10.21 -12.42 3.40
CA GLU A 68 9.57 -11.69 4.48
C GLU A 68 10.05 -10.23 4.55
N MET A 69 11.36 -9.99 4.42
CA MET A 69 11.93 -8.64 4.41
C MET A 69 11.35 -7.81 3.24
N ARG A 70 11.14 -8.43 2.07
CA ARG A 70 10.49 -7.78 0.93
C ARG A 70 9.08 -7.33 1.28
N TRP A 71 8.28 -8.21 1.88
CA TRP A 71 6.91 -7.87 2.29
C TRP A 71 6.87 -6.80 3.39
N LYS A 72 7.82 -6.82 4.34
CA LYS A 72 7.99 -5.74 5.31
C LYS A 72 8.22 -4.39 4.63
N ARG A 73 9.07 -4.33 3.59
CA ARG A 73 9.33 -3.09 2.84
C ARG A 73 8.12 -2.62 2.02
N ILE A 74 7.31 -3.55 1.50
CA ILE A 74 6.03 -3.21 0.83
C ILE A 74 5.10 -2.49 1.82
N ILE A 75 4.89 -3.09 2.99
CA ILE A 75 4.04 -2.55 4.05
C ILE A 75 4.59 -1.23 4.58
N GLN A 76 5.89 -1.12 4.77
CA GLN A 76 6.51 0.12 5.23
C GLN A 76 6.31 1.25 4.22
N ASN A 77 6.53 1.01 2.93
CA ASN A 77 6.31 2.02 1.91
C ASN A 77 4.84 2.45 1.81
N ASP A 78 3.93 1.54 2.08
CA ASP A 78 2.50 1.82 2.22
C ASP A 78 2.20 2.75 3.39
N LEU A 79 2.80 2.50 4.55
CA LEU A 79 2.64 3.33 5.75
C LEU A 79 3.31 4.72 5.61
N GLU A 80 4.39 4.81 4.85
CA GLU A 80 5.06 6.10 4.56
C GLU A 80 4.23 6.97 3.60
N SER A 81 3.41 6.38 2.73
CA SER A 81 2.75 7.09 1.63
C SER A 81 1.24 7.25 1.81
N MET A 82 0.51 6.18 2.14
CA MET A 82 -0.97 6.18 2.09
C MET A 82 -1.63 7.07 3.14
N PRO A 83 -1.20 7.09 4.42
CA PRO A 83 -1.82 7.97 5.42
C PRO A 83 -1.75 9.44 5.02
N LEU A 84 -0.58 9.91 4.56
CA LEU A 84 -0.40 11.28 4.08
C LEU A 84 -1.18 11.54 2.80
N ALA A 85 -1.22 10.60 1.87
CA ALA A 85 -2.03 10.73 0.67
C ALA A 85 -3.51 10.94 1.01
N PHE A 86 -4.06 10.16 1.95
CA PHE A 86 -5.46 10.31 2.38
C PHE A 86 -5.74 11.69 2.96
N VAL A 87 -4.84 12.22 3.79
CA VAL A 87 -4.95 13.58 4.32
C VAL A 87 -4.95 14.62 3.20
N VAL A 88 -4.04 14.51 2.23
CA VAL A 88 -3.92 15.45 1.11
C VAL A 88 -5.14 15.39 0.17
N PHE A 89 -5.63 14.20 -0.16
CA PHE A 89 -6.84 14.07 -0.98
C PHE A 89 -8.09 14.53 -0.25
N TRP A 90 -8.19 14.26 1.05
CA TRP A 90 -9.30 14.77 1.85
C TRP A 90 -9.29 16.29 1.94
N SER A 91 -8.12 16.91 2.14
CA SER A 91 -8.01 18.37 2.18
C SER A 91 -8.42 19.00 0.85
N ALA A 92 -8.01 18.42 -0.29
CA ALA A 92 -8.41 18.86 -1.63
C ALA A 92 -9.94 18.88 -1.81
N ILE A 93 -10.61 17.83 -1.34
CA ILE A 93 -12.08 17.72 -1.39
C ILE A 93 -12.71 18.80 -0.51
N THR A 94 -12.21 18.98 0.73
CA THR A 94 -12.79 19.94 1.67
C THR A 94 -12.63 21.40 1.24
N VAL A 95 -11.54 21.72 0.56
CA VAL A 95 -11.26 23.07 0.03
C VAL A 95 -12.00 23.31 -1.30
N GLY A 96 -12.59 22.28 -1.90
CA GLY A 96 -13.37 22.41 -3.13
C GLY A 96 -12.52 22.43 -4.41
N VAL A 97 -11.38 21.74 -4.43
CA VAL A 97 -10.61 21.51 -5.66
C VAL A 97 -11.50 20.84 -6.71
N ASN A 98 -11.30 21.19 -8.00
CA ASN A 98 -12.07 20.64 -9.10
C ASN A 98 -12.23 19.10 -8.99
N PRO A 99 -13.47 18.57 -8.86
CA PRO A 99 -13.71 17.15 -8.64
C PRO A 99 -13.13 16.23 -9.72
N ILE A 100 -13.04 16.70 -10.98
CA ILE A 100 -12.47 15.91 -12.09
C ILE A 100 -10.98 15.68 -11.85
N ILE A 101 -10.25 16.72 -11.44
CA ILE A 101 -8.82 16.64 -11.14
C ILE A 101 -8.60 15.70 -9.95
N THR A 102 -9.33 15.92 -8.85
CA THR A 102 -9.21 15.11 -7.63
C THR A 102 -9.49 13.63 -7.91
N LYS A 103 -10.58 13.31 -8.62
CA LYS A 103 -10.93 11.93 -8.99
C LYS A 103 -9.87 11.27 -9.87
N THR A 104 -9.35 12.00 -10.86
CA THR A 104 -8.36 11.46 -11.80
C THR A 104 -7.04 11.15 -11.10
N LEU A 105 -6.54 12.09 -10.29
CA LEU A 105 -5.31 11.90 -9.51
C LEU A 105 -5.46 10.81 -8.47
N LEU A 106 -6.63 10.70 -7.83
CA LEU A 106 -6.90 9.65 -6.85
C LEU A 106 -6.98 8.25 -7.49
N LEU A 107 -7.62 8.14 -8.66
CA LEU A 107 -7.67 6.88 -9.40
C LEU A 107 -6.27 6.46 -9.86
N ALA A 108 -5.50 7.39 -10.42
CA ALA A 108 -4.11 7.17 -10.84
C ALA A 108 -3.21 6.79 -9.65
N TYR A 109 -3.39 7.45 -8.50
CA TYR A 109 -2.69 7.10 -7.27
C TYR A 109 -3.02 5.66 -6.84
N THR A 110 -4.31 5.31 -6.82
CA THR A 110 -4.76 3.97 -6.41
C THR A 110 -4.19 2.88 -7.30
N THR A 111 -4.26 3.05 -8.62
CA THR A 111 -3.66 2.09 -9.57
C THR A 111 -2.15 2.01 -9.43
N ALA A 112 -1.47 3.14 -9.24
CA ALA A 112 -0.03 3.17 -9.01
C ALA A 112 0.37 2.42 -7.72
N ARG A 113 -0.39 2.54 -6.62
CA ARG A 113 -0.10 1.84 -5.34
C ARG A 113 -0.37 0.34 -5.41
N ILE A 114 -1.41 -0.09 -6.12
CA ILE A 114 -1.67 -1.51 -6.38
C ILE A 114 -0.56 -2.08 -7.26
N GLY A 115 -0.26 -1.38 -8.37
CA GLY A 115 0.81 -1.74 -9.30
C GLY A 115 2.17 -1.84 -8.60
N HIS A 116 2.52 -0.85 -7.77
CA HIS A 116 3.75 -0.82 -6.98
C HIS A 116 3.92 -2.11 -6.17
N THR A 117 2.84 -2.61 -5.56
CA THR A 117 2.90 -3.81 -4.71
C THR A 117 3.09 -5.08 -5.52
N ALA A 118 2.37 -5.19 -6.64
CA ALA A 118 2.54 -6.31 -7.57
C ALA A 118 3.96 -6.37 -8.14
N VAL A 119 4.51 -5.25 -8.62
CA VAL A 119 5.88 -5.23 -9.19
C VAL A 119 6.96 -5.40 -8.13
N TYR A 120 6.70 -5.02 -6.88
CA TYR A 120 7.61 -5.26 -5.76
C TYR A 120 7.68 -6.76 -5.44
N SER A 121 6.54 -7.45 -5.37
CA SER A 121 6.51 -8.89 -5.12
C SER A 121 7.14 -9.69 -6.27
N MET A 122 7.02 -9.22 -7.51
CA MET A 122 7.66 -9.82 -8.70
C MET A 122 9.15 -9.47 -8.88
N VAL A 123 9.76 -8.74 -7.93
CA VAL A 123 11.20 -8.37 -8.00
C VAL A 123 11.53 -7.54 -9.25
N MET A 124 10.64 -6.62 -9.65
CA MET A 124 10.83 -5.74 -10.82
C MET A 124 11.20 -4.32 -10.40
N PRO A 125 12.49 -4.01 -10.14
CA PRO A 125 12.90 -2.74 -9.51
C PRO A 125 12.61 -1.50 -10.36
N ARG A 126 12.74 -1.58 -11.69
CA ARG A 126 12.46 -0.45 -12.59
C ARG A 126 10.97 -0.10 -12.62
N ALA A 127 10.11 -1.11 -12.77
CA ALA A 127 8.67 -0.91 -12.73
C ALA A 127 8.21 -0.39 -11.36
N ARG A 128 8.81 -0.90 -10.28
CA ARG A 128 8.57 -0.39 -8.92
C ARG A 128 8.86 1.09 -8.79
N LEU A 129 10.01 1.55 -9.30
CA LEU A 129 10.37 2.97 -9.27
C LEU A 129 9.34 3.83 -10.02
N VAL A 130 8.91 3.39 -11.21
CA VAL A 130 7.91 4.11 -12.01
C VAL A 130 6.57 4.21 -11.27
N CYS A 131 6.07 3.10 -10.69
CA CYS A 131 4.84 3.13 -9.90
C CYS A 131 4.96 4.04 -8.66
N TRP A 132 6.12 4.02 -7.99
CA TRP A 132 6.36 4.91 -6.85
C TRP A 132 6.36 6.38 -7.27
N MET A 133 7.06 6.74 -8.35
CA MET A 133 7.09 8.11 -8.87
C MET A 133 5.70 8.58 -9.29
N ALA A 134 4.93 7.74 -9.99
CA ALA A 134 3.57 8.06 -10.39
C ALA A 134 2.66 8.34 -9.17
N GLY A 135 2.76 7.51 -8.13
CA GLY A 135 2.02 7.72 -6.88
C GLY A 135 2.40 9.03 -6.18
N SER A 136 3.70 9.30 -6.02
CA SER A 136 4.19 10.54 -5.41
C SER A 136 3.78 11.78 -6.20
N PHE A 137 3.83 11.71 -7.54
CA PHE A 137 3.38 12.79 -8.41
C PHE A 137 1.90 13.12 -8.16
N CYS A 138 1.04 12.11 -8.03
CA CYS A 138 -0.38 12.33 -7.76
C CYS A 138 -0.61 13.07 -6.43
N ILE A 139 0.13 12.71 -5.37
CA ILE A 139 0.03 13.39 -4.06
C ILE A 139 0.47 14.85 -4.18
N VAL A 140 1.63 15.10 -4.81
CA VAL A 140 2.18 16.46 -4.96
C VAL A 140 1.26 17.32 -5.82
N ALA A 141 0.77 16.81 -6.95
CA ALA A 141 -0.17 17.52 -7.80
C ALA A 141 -1.46 17.89 -7.06
N THR A 142 -2.02 16.96 -6.28
CA THR A 142 -3.20 17.24 -5.45
C THR A 142 -2.90 18.32 -4.41
N ALA A 143 -1.77 18.23 -3.70
CA ALA A 143 -1.39 19.21 -2.69
C ALA A 143 -1.24 20.62 -3.28
N LEU A 144 -0.62 20.75 -4.46
CA LEU A 144 -0.47 22.04 -5.15
C LEU A 144 -1.84 22.62 -5.54
N ASN A 145 -2.76 21.79 -6.02
CA ASN A 145 -4.12 22.23 -6.33
C ASN A 145 -4.88 22.66 -5.06
N SER A 146 -4.75 21.92 -3.96
CA SER A 146 -5.35 22.29 -2.67
C SER A 146 -4.86 23.65 -2.19
N VAL A 147 -3.54 23.90 -2.25
CA VAL A 147 -2.95 25.18 -1.85
C VAL A 147 -3.42 26.31 -2.75
N ALA A 148 -3.47 26.09 -4.08
CA ALA A 148 -3.94 27.11 -5.01
C ALA A 148 -5.37 27.55 -4.70
N VAL A 149 -6.29 26.60 -4.48
CA VAL A 149 -7.68 26.93 -4.16
C VAL A 149 -7.83 27.50 -2.75
N ALA A 150 -7.04 27.06 -1.77
CA ALA A 150 -7.12 27.58 -0.40
C ALA A 150 -6.66 29.04 -0.27
N LEU A 151 -5.85 29.54 -1.20
CA LEU A 151 -5.30 30.90 -1.19
C LEU A 151 -6.07 31.89 -2.07
N MET A 152 -7.07 31.42 -2.82
CA MET A 152 -7.96 32.25 -3.65
C MET A 152 -9.25 32.56 -2.89
#